data_AF-A0A2K8VFZ7-F1
#
_entry.id   AF-A0A2K8VFZ7-F1
#
_cell.length_a   1.000
_cell.length_b   1.000
_cell.length_c   1.000
_cell.angle_alpha   90.00
_cell.angle_beta   90.00
_cell.angle_gamma   90.00
#
_symmetry.space_group_name_H-M   'P 1'
#
loop_
_entity.id
_entity.type
_entity.pdbx_description
1 polymer ?
#
loop_
_entity_poly.entity_id
_entity_poly.type
_entity_poly.pdbx_seq_one_letter_code
_entity_poly.pdbx_strand_id
1 'polypeptide(L)'
;MENKTPFKIISATSNARVGGMPGSPGGTQVKIIYTSENKIQFDSIYFQGKKVKASNFDSGNQKIVSANIYHSAVKKDIEMNGDAKKEYGNTLTASKITIPFKLKEDELVISYIIKNKTKYYKVRPVKKGETIFMQ
;
A
#
# COMPACT_ATOMS: atom_id res chain seq x y z
N MET A 1 2.60 -3.68 -19.07
CA MET A 1 2.86 -2.60 -18.08
C MET A 1 2.98 -1.32 -18.88
N GLU A 2 2.40 -0.22 -18.39
CA GLU A 2 2.31 1.04 -19.14
C GLU A 2 3.65 1.81 -19.12
N ASN A 3 4.12 2.28 -20.27
CA ASN A 3 5.38 3.05 -20.39
C ASN A 3 5.16 4.58 -20.35
N LYS A 4 3.93 5.06 -20.51
CA LYS A 4 3.57 6.48 -20.38
C LYS A 4 2.55 6.68 -19.26
N THR A 5 3.03 7.17 -18.12
CA THR A 5 2.21 7.50 -16.94
C THR A 5 2.05 9.02 -16.79
N PRO A 6 0.89 9.52 -16.33
CA PRO A 6 0.70 10.95 -16.01
C PRO A 6 1.35 11.35 -14.67
N PHE A 7 2.24 10.51 -14.15
CA PHE A 7 2.97 10.70 -12.91
C PHE A 7 4.37 10.14 -13.06
N LYS A 8 5.29 10.65 -12.23
CA LYS A 8 6.65 10.14 -12.09
C LYS A 8 6.87 9.69 -10.66
N ILE A 9 7.36 8.47 -10.48
CA ILE A 9 7.77 7.99 -9.16
C ILE A 9 9.12 8.62 -8.81
N ILE A 10 9.19 9.28 -7.66
CA ILE A 10 10.43 9.83 -7.10
C ILE A 10 11.12 8.76 -6.27
N SER A 11 10.37 8.10 -5.38
CA SER A 11 10.91 7.06 -4.51
C SER A 11 9.81 6.11 -4.04
N ALA A 12 10.22 4.89 -3.67
CA ALA A 12 9.37 3.91 -3.02
C ALA A 12 10.14 3.25 -1.88
N THR A 13 9.53 3.23 -0.70
CA THR A 13 10.09 2.61 0.49
C THR A 13 9.12 1.61 1.10
N SER A 14 9.67 0.52 1.63
CA SER A 14 8.97 -0.44 2.48
C SER A 14 9.56 -0.39 3.88
N ASN A 15 8.76 0.03 4.86
CA ASN A 15 9.15 0.11 6.26
C ASN A 15 8.49 -1.03 7.03
N ALA A 16 9.26 -1.79 7.79
CA ALA A 16 8.68 -2.75 8.72
C ALA A 16 7.93 -1.99 9.82
N ARG A 17 6.74 -2.46 10.20
CA ARG A 17 6.00 -1.95 11.34
C ARG A 17 5.93 -3.02 12.41
N VAL A 18 6.42 -2.69 13.60
CA VAL A 18 6.34 -3.55 14.77
C VAL A 18 5.48 -2.82 15.80
N GLY A 19 4.39 -3.44 16.22
CA GLY A 19 3.57 -2.89 17.29
C GLY A 19 4.28 -3.02 18.63
N GLY A 20 4.15 -2.02 19.50
CA GLY A 20 4.80 -1.97 20.80
C GLY A 20 4.19 -2.88 21.87
N MET A 21 3.03 -3.48 21.61
CA MET A 21 2.34 -4.37 22.56
C MET A 21 2.35 -5.84 22.09
N PRO A 22 2.49 -6.80 23.02
CA PRO A 22 2.27 -8.22 22.73
C PRO A 22 0.89 -8.43 22.08
N GLY A 23 0.86 -9.02 20.88
CA GLY A 23 -0.38 -9.27 20.13
C GLY A 23 -0.73 -8.22 19.07
N SER A 24 0.00 -7.10 18.99
CA SER A 24 -0.18 -6.15 17.89
C SER A 24 0.32 -6.74 16.57
N PRO A 25 -0.53 -6.82 15.52
CA PRO A 25 -0.14 -7.41 14.26
C PRO A 25 0.94 -6.55 13.59
N GLY A 26 2.16 -7.05 13.57
CA GLY A 26 3.23 -6.47 12.76
C GLY A 26 2.86 -6.42 11.27
N GLY A 27 3.53 -5.56 10.53
CA GLY A 27 3.23 -5.36 9.12
C GLY A 27 4.34 -4.68 8.34
N THR A 28 4.02 -4.27 7.13
CA THR A 28 4.88 -3.51 6.25
C THR A 28 4.10 -2.32 5.73
N GLN A 29 4.60 -1.12 5.97
CA GLN A 29 4.10 0.07 5.32
C GLN A 29 4.87 0.30 4.04
N VAL A 30 4.14 0.40 2.94
CA VAL A 30 4.70 0.93 1.70
C VAL A 30 4.40 2.43 1.64
N LYS A 31 5.41 3.22 1.32
CA LYS A 31 5.29 4.65 0.98
C LYS A 31 5.89 4.90 -0.39
N ILE A 32 5.15 5.59 -1.25
CA ILE A 32 5.58 5.96 -2.60
C ILE A 32 5.42 7.47 -2.73
N ILE A 33 6.51 8.13 -3.10
CA ILE A 33 6.53 9.58 -3.35
C ILE A 33 6.51 9.77 -4.86
N TYR A 34 5.61 10.60 -5.34
CA TYR A 34 5.43 10.84 -6.77
C TYR A 34 5.21 12.31 -7.08
N THR A 35 5.43 12.68 -8.34
CA THR A 35 4.97 13.96 -8.90
C THR A 35 3.97 13.70 -10.02
N SER A 36 3.06 14.63 -10.21
CA SER A 36 2.10 14.63 -11.31
C SER A 36 1.60 16.04 -11.54
N GLU A 37 1.35 16.40 -12.79
CA GLU A 37 0.67 17.66 -13.13
C GLU A 37 -0.80 17.62 -12.70
N ASN A 38 -1.44 16.46 -12.87
CA ASN A 38 -2.85 16.26 -12.58
C ASN A 38 -3.06 15.36 -11.35
N LYS A 39 -4.25 15.44 -10.74
CA LYS A 39 -4.64 14.52 -9.66
C LYS A 39 -4.74 13.09 -10.19
N ILE A 40 -4.04 12.16 -9.55
CA ILE A 40 -4.05 10.74 -9.93
C ILE A 40 -4.88 9.95 -8.92
N GLN A 41 -5.83 9.16 -9.43
CA GLN A 41 -6.61 8.24 -8.61
C GLN A 41 -5.91 6.88 -8.54
N PHE A 42 -5.04 6.71 -7.56
CA PHE A 42 -4.55 5.38 -7.20
C PHE A 42 -5.64 4.58 -6.49
N ASP A 43 -5.72 3.29 -6.81
CA ASP A 43 -6.74 2.38 -6.31
C ASP A 43 -6.15 1.35 -5.33
N SER A 44 -5.15 0.59 -5.77
CA SER A 44 -4.57 -0.51 -5.00
C SER A 44 -3.05 -0.59 -5.16
N ILE A 45 -2.39 -1.12 -4.14
CA ILE A 45 -0.97 -1.52 -4.16
C ILE A 45 -0.89 -3.04 -4.08
N TYR A 46 -0.03 -3.62 -4.91
CA TYR A 46 0.32 -5.03 -4.94
C TYR A 46 1.78 -5.18 -4.53
N PHE A 47 2.04 -5.83 -3.40
CA PHE A 47 3.39 -6.02 -2.86
C PHE A 47 3.44 -7.33 -2.07
N GLN A 48 4.51 -8.12 -2.24
CA GLN A 48 4.71 -9.40 -1.56
C GLN A 48 3.49 -10.35 -1.62
N GLY A 49 2.84 -10.43 -2.78
CA GLY A 49 1.69 -11.32 -3.00
C GLY A 49 0.38 -10.84 -2.37
N LYS A 50 0.34 -9.64 -1.78
CA LYS A 50 -0.87 -9.04 -1.20
C LYS A 50 -1.35 -7.86 -2.03
N LYS A 51 -2.66 -7.69 -2.12
CA LYS A 51 -3.33 -6.50 -2.67
C LYS A 51 -3.94 -5.72 -1.52
N VAL A 52 -3.60 -4.45 -1.39
CA VAL A 52 -4.12 -3.54 -0.37
C VAL A 52 -4.61 -2.26 -1.03
N LYS A 53 -5.63 -1.61 -0.45
CA LYS A 53 -6.13 -0.34 -0.97
C LYS A 53 -5.09 0.77 -0.77
N ALA A 54 -4.89 1.59 -1.80
CA ALA A 54 -3.98 2.72 -1.74
C ALA A 54 -4.64 3.91 -1.03
N SER A 55 -3.87 4.61 -0.20
CA SER A 55 -4.26 5.89 0.41
C SER A 55 -3.37 7.00 -0.14
N ASN A 56 -4.01 8.05 -0.67
CA ASN A 56 -3.31 9.17 -1.29
C ASN A 56 -3.46 10.40 -0.39
N PHE A 57 -2.36 11.06 -0.09
CA PHE A 57 -2.35 12.30 0.68
C PHE A 57 -1.14 13.14 0.30
N ASP A 58 -1.25 14.44 0.54
CA ASP A 58 -0.17 15.39 0.33
C ASP A 58 0.50 15.70 1.67
N SER A 59 1.83 15.80 1.68
CA SER A 59 2.60 16.18 2.85
C SER A 59 3.61 17.25 2.46
N GLY A 60 3.32 18.50 2.82
CA GLY A 60 4.01 19.67 2.28
C GLY A 60 3.91 19.69 0.75
N ASN A 61 5.05 19.80 0.07
CA ASN A 61 5.11 19.81 -1.39
C ASN A 61 5.21 18.42 -2.03
N GLN A 62 5.02 17.34 -1.26
CA GLN A 62 5.17 15.97 -1.72
C GLN A 62 3.81 15.27 -1.82
N LYS A 63 3.53 14.69 -2.99
CA LYS A 63 2.38 13.79 -3.17
C LYS A 63 2.79 12.37 -2.77
N ILE A 64 2.01 11.76 -1.89
CA ILE A 64 2.33 10.46 -1.31
C ILE A 64 1.18 9.49 -1.57
N VAL A 65 1.55 8.26 -1.92
CA VAL A 65 0.68 7.09 -1.87
C VAL A 65 1.23 6.15 -0.81
N SER A 66 0.39 5.67 0.10
CA SER A 66 0.80 4.67 1.09
C SER A 66 -0.22 3.55 1.22
N ALA A 67 0.24 2.42 1.74
CA ALA A 67 -0.63 1.34 2.18
C ALA A 67 0.05 0.53 3.29
N ASN A 68 -0.77 -0.04 4.18
CA ASN A 68 -0.33 -0.93 5.25
C ASN A 68 -0.66 -2.39 4.90
N ILE A 69 0.33 -3.26 5.04
CA ILE A 69 0.24 -4.69 4.73
C ILE A 69 0.49 -5.45 6.03
N TYR A 70 -0.55 -6.03 6.63
CA TYR A 70 -0.43 -6.77 7.89
C TYR A 70 0.04 -8.20 7.63
N HIS A 71 0.97 -8.72 8.46
CA HIS A 71 1.51 -10.07 8.31
C HIS A 71 0.55 -11.15 8.85
N SER A 72 -0.23 -10.83 9.87
CA SER A 72 -1.19 -11.73 10.52
C SER A 72 -2.63 -11.40 10.12
N ALA A 73 -3.47 -12.42 9.89
CA ALA A 73 -4.90 -12.26 9.96
C ALA A 73 -5.26 -12.00 11.42
N VAL A 74 -5.69 -10.77 11.74
CA VAL A 74 -6.20 -10.45 13.07
C VAL A 74 -7.34 -11.42 13.37
N LYS A 75 -7.18 -12.32 14.34
CA LYS A 75 -8.31 -13.08 14.88
C LYS A 75 -9.30 -12.04 15.43
N LYS A 76 -10.51 -12.10 14.91
CA LYS A 76 -11.56 -11.10 15.03
C LYS A 76 -12.27 -11.22 16.40
N ASP A 77 -11.52 -11.12 17.49
CA ASP A 77 -12.03 -11.17 18.87
C ASP A 77 -11.35 -10.14 19.77
N ILE A 78 -11.26 -8.89 19.29
CA ILE A 78 -11.01 -7.75 20.17
C ILE A 78 -12.15 -6.78 19.91
N GLU A 79 -13.05 -6.68 20.88
CA GLU A 79 -14.01 -5.58 21.00
C GLU A 79 -13.23 -4.26 21.08
N MET A 80 -12.95 -3.70 19.90
CA MET A 80 -12.18 -2.49 19.73
C MET A 80 -13.14 -1.30 19.88
N ASN A 81 -13.37 -0.91 21.14
CA ASN A 81 -14.16 0.26 21.48
C ASN A 81 -13.48 1.53 20.97
N GLY A 82 -14.24 2.45 20.36
CA GLY A 82 -13.77 3.79 20.01
C GLY A 82 -14.03 4.21 18.58
N ASP A 83 -13.10 3.94 17.65
CA ASP A 83 -13.15 4.50 16.28
C ASP A 83 -12.56 3.55 15.20
N ALA A 84 -12.79 2.25 15.36
CA ALA A 84 -12.40 1.20 14.41
C ALA A 84 -13.26 1.14 13.12
N LYS A 85 -14.02 2.20 12.79
CA LYS A 85 -14.91 2.23 11.61
C LYS A 85 -14.24 2.70 10.31
N LYS A 86 -12.99 3.17 10.35
CA LYS A 86 -12.26 3.61 9.13
C LYS A 86 -11.16 2.65 8.65
N GLU A 87 -10.76 1.66 9.45
CA GLU A 87 -9.87 0.58 8.99
C GLU A 87 -10.65 -0.62 8.41
N TYR A 88 -11.98 -0.48 8.29
CA TYR A 88 -12.94 -1.43 7.71
C TYR A 88 -12.90 -1.45 6.17
N GLY A 89 -11.70 -1.51 5.60
CA GLY A 89 -11.46 -1.75 4.17
C GLY A 89 -10.53 -2.94 3.91
N ASN A 90 -9.95 -3.55 4.94
CA ASN A 90 -9.07 -4.70 4.82
C ASN A 90 -9.81 -6.05 4.94
N THR A 91 -11.08 -6.09 4.53
CA THR A 91 -11.78 -7.34 4.21
C THR A 91 -12.10 -7.35 2.72
N LEU A 92 -11.06 -7.31 1.88
CA LEU A 92 -11.17 -8.08 0.65
C LEU A 92 -11.12 -9.52 1.09
N THR A 93 -12.32 -10.08 1.21
CA THR A 93 -12.65 -11.49 1.28
C THR A 93 -11.53 -12.31 0.61
N ALA A 94 -11.13 -13.42 1.24
CA ALA A 94 -10.21 -14.40 0.69
C ALA A 94 -10.69 -15.08 -0.62
N SER A 95 -11.52 -14.40 -1.41
CA SER A 95 -11.70 -14.62 -2.84
C SER A 95 -10.34 -14.41 -3.50
N LYS A 96 -9.61 -15.51 -3.73
CA LYS A 96 -8.44 -15.65 -4.60
C LYS A 96 -8.21 -14.39 -5.43
N ILE A 97 -7.43 -13.44 -4.91
CA ILE A 97 -6.95 -12.33 -5.72
C ILE A 97 -5.90 -12.97 -6.60
N THR A 98 -6.31 -13.39 -7.81
CA THR A 98 -5.37 -13.87 -8.82
C THR A 98 -4.58 -12.66 -9.27
N ILE A 99 -3.46 -12.40 -8.60
CA ILE A 99 -2.47 -11.42 -9.05
C ILE A 99 -1.84 -12.05 -10.31
N PRO A 100 -2.09 -11.53 -11.52
CA PRO A 100 -1.68 -12.19 -12.76
C PRO A 100 -0.17 -11.99 -13.06
N PHE A 101 0.60 -11.57 -12.07
CA PHE A 101 2.01 -11.27 -12.19
C PHE A 101 2.77 -11.69 -10.94
N LYS A 102 3.98 -12.23 -11.14
CA LYS A 102 4.91 -12.56 -10.06
C LYS A 102 5.75 -11.31 -9.75
N LEU A 103 5.80 -10.90 -8.48
CA LEU A 103 6.65 -9.81 -7.99
C LEU A 103 7.83 -10.39 -7.22
N LYS A 104 9.02 -9.82 -7.42
CA LYS A 104 10.15 -10.04 -6.51
C LYS A 104 9.95 -9.27 -5.19
N GLU A 105 10.78 -9.54 -4.18
CA GLU A 105 10.68 -8.90 -2.86
C GLU A 105 10.85 -7.36 -2.90
N ASP A 106 11.60 -6.86 -3.88
CA ASP A 106 11.90 -5.45 -4.12
C ASP A 106 11.03 -4.82 -5.21
N GLU A 107 10.03 -5.55 -5.71
CA GLU A 107 9.10 -5.10 -6.74
C GLU A 107 7.72 -4.84 -6.16
N LEU A 108 7.12 -3.76 -6.64
CA LEU A 108 5.78 -3.35 -6.29
C LEU A 108 5.00 -2.97 -7.53
N VAL A 109 3.68 -3.19 -7.52
CA VAL A 109 2.80 -2.67 -8.56
C VAL A 109 1.73 -1.78 -7.93
N ILE A 110 1.51 -0.61 -8.51
CA ILE A 110 0.38 0.26 -8.16
C ILE A 110 -0.63 0.26 -9.29
N SER A 111 -1.92 0.17 -8.94
CA SER A 111 -3.02 0.41 -9.86
C SER A 111 -3.55 1.83 -9.73
N TYR A 112 -3.91 2.40 -10.87
CA TYR A 112 -4.47 3.74 -10.96
C TYR A 112 -5.54 3.79 -12.05
N ILE A 113 -6.51 4.69 -11.91
CA ILE A 113 -7.66 4.81 -12.80
C ILE A 113 -7.46 6.03 -13.69
N ILE A 114 -7.54 5.83 -15.01
CA ILE A 114 -7.54 6.90 -16.02
C ILE A 114 -8.66 6.61 -17.02
N LYS A 115 -9.52 7.61 -17.26
CA LYS A 115 -10.64 7.49 -18.21
C LYS A 115 -11.47 6.21 -17.95
N ASN A 116 -11.79 5.96 -16.68
CA ASN A 116 -12.52 4.79 -16.18
C ASN A 116 -11.86 3.42 -16.46
N LYS A 117 -10.57 3.39 -16.82
CA LYS A 117 -9.80 2.16 -17.01
C LYS A 117 -8.74 2.02 -15.93
N THR A 118 -8.71 0.86 -15.27
CA THR A 118 -7.64 0.49 -14.33
C THR A 118 -6.38 0.15 -15.10
N LYS A 119 -5.30 0.89 -14.81
CA LYS A 119 -3.95 0.64 -15.32
C LYS A 119 -3.04 0.22 -14.18
N TYR A 120 -1.93 -0.43 -14.53
CA TYR A 120 -0.95 -0.96 -13.60
C TYR A 120 0.44 -0.44 -13.96
N TYR A 121 1.15 0.06 -12.95
CA TYR A 121 2.52 0.52 -13.07
C TYR A 121 3.42 -0.24 -12.10
N LYS A 122 4.52 -0.81 -12.61
CA LYS A 122 5.53 -1.48 -11.78
C LYS A 122 6.53 -0.45 -11.27
N VAL A 123 6.74 -0.46 -9.96
CA VAL A 123 7.72 0.36 -9.25
C VAL A 123 8.88 -0.53 -8.85
N ARG A 124 10.09 -0.14 -9.26
CA ARG A 124 11.35 -0.79 -8.92
C ARG A 124 12.51 0.22 -8.95
N PRO A 125 13.50 0.11 -8.04
CA PRO A 125 13.51 -0.75 -6.85
C PRO A 125 12.66 -0.15 -5.71
N VAL A 126 12.10 -1.00 -4.86
CA VAL A 126 11.54 -0.59 -3.56
C VAL A 126 12.64 -0.68 -2.52
N LYS A 127 13.00 0.45 -1.91
CA LYS A 127 14.04 0.50 -0.88
C LYS A 127 13.49 0.02 0.47
N LYS A 128 14.20 -0.85 1.16
CA LYS A 128 13.90 -1.13 2.57
C LYS A 128 14.25 0.12 3.39
N GLY A 129 13.27 0.67 4.09
CA GLY A 129 13.50 1.75 5.04
C GLY A 129 13.59 1.23 6.46
N GLU A 130 13.43 2.14 7.42
CA GLU A 130 13.59 1.83 8.84
C GLU A 130 12.39 1.08 9.41
N THR A 131 12.63 0.37 10.51
CA THR A 131 11.57 -0.22 11.31
C THR A 131 10.86 0.89 12.09
N ILE A 132 9.56 1.01 11.86
CA ILE A 132 8.68 1.91 12.60
C ILE A 132 8.14 1.14 13.80
N PHE A 133 8.54 1.57 15.00
CA PHE A 133 7.98 1.10 16.26
C PHE A 133 6.75 1.96 16.58
N MET A 134 5.59 1.33 16.70
CA MET A 134 4.38 2.01 17.18
C MET A 134 4.33 1.89 18.70
N GLN A 135 4.60 3.00 19.41
CA GLN A 135 4.41 3.12 20.85
C GLN A 135 2.94 3.35 21.19
#